data_AF-A0A226HZC4-F1
#
_entry.id   AF-A0A226HZC4-F1
#
_cell.length_a   1.000
_cell.length_b   1.000
_cell.length_c   1.000
_cell.angle_alpha   90.00
_cell.angle_beta   90.00
_cell.angle_gamma   90.00
#
_symmetry.space_group_name_H-M   'P 1'
#
loop_
_entity.id
_entity.type
_entity.pdbx_description
1 polymer ?
#
loop_
_entity_poly.entity_id
_entity_poly.type
_entity_poly.pdbx_seq_one_letter_code
_entity_poly.pdbx_strand_id
1 'polypeptide(L)'
;MNMSPEQLSNYAAKFIDILIDYSPKLISAFLILFVGLYAIRLINRVIRKIMVKRNLDPTLTKFLADILLWALRILLFVTFISKLGIETSSFVAILGAMGLAVGLSLQGSLSNFAGGMLIIVFKPFKVGDTIEAQGVIATVLEIQIFVTKMLTGNNQTVFVPNGALSNGTIINYSMQGERRADLTFSISYDSDIKKAKDILLDVLNKNPNVLKAPAPEVFVKNLSASSIDFAVRPWAKNANYGTVFSETLENCKTALDEAGISIQPYTIQK
;
A
#
# COMPACT_ATOMS: atom_id res chain seq x y z
N MET A 1 -12.97 -78.48 -2.25
CA MET A 1 -13.96 -77.52 -1.72
C MET A 1 -15.00 -77.32 -2.82
N ASN A 2 -16.00 -78.19 -2.89
CA ASN A 2 -17.06 -78.08 -3.90
C ASN A 2 -18.12 -77.15 -3.34
N MET A 3 -18.17 -75.92 -3.84
CA MET A 3 -19.25 -74.98 -3.51
C MET A 3 -20.57 -75.59 -4.00
N SER A 4 -21.61 -75.63 -3.15
CA SER A 4 -22.91 -76.13 -3.58
C SER A 4 -23.51 -75.17 -4.63
N PRO A 5 -24.32 -75.66 -5.59
CA PRO A 5 -24.97 -74.81 -6.60
C PRO A 5 -25.76 -73.64 -5.99
N GLU A 6 -26.33 -73.83 -4.80
CA GLU A 6 -27.05 -72.80 -4.02
C GLU A 6 -26.11 -71.72 -3.45
N GLN A 7 -24.92 -72.10 -2.99
CA GLN A 7 -23.91 -71.13 -2.55
C GLN A 7 -23.42 -70.29 -3.73
N LEU A 8 -23.14 -70.92 -4.88
CA LEU A 8 -22.77 -70.21 -6.12
C LEU A 8 -23.86 -69.22 -6.57
N SER A 9 -25.13 -69.62 -6.51
CA SER A 9 -26.27 -68.74 -6.81
C SER A 9 -26.39 -67.56 -5.84
N ASN A 10 -26.18 -67.79 -4.54
CA ASN A 10 -26.24 -66.74 -3.53
C ASN A 10 -25.08 -65.74 -3.63
N TYR A 11 -23.87 -66.19 -3.99
CA TYR A 11 -22.76 -65.28 -4.28
C TYR A 11 -22.97 -64.50 -5.59
N ALA A 12 -23.52 -65.14 -6.63
CA ALA A 12 -23.85 -64.48 -7.88
C ALA A 12 -24.94 -63.41 -7.71
N ALA A 13 -26.01 -63.71 -6.96
CA ALA A 13 -27.08 -62.76 -6.65
C ALA A 13 -26.55 -61.55 -5.86
N LYS A 14 -25.77 -61.79 -4.79
CA LYS A 14 -25.11 -60.70 -4.03
C LYS A 14 -24.18 -59.85 -4.91
N PHE A 15 -23.47 -60.46 -5.85
CA PHE A 15 -22.59 -59.72 -6.76
C PHE A 15 -23.38 -58.85 -7.74
N ILE A 16 -24.51 -59.35 -8.26
CA ILE A 16 -25.41 -58.61 -9.13
C ILE A 16 -26.08 -57.45 -8.39
N ASP A 17 -26.55 -57.66 -7.16
CA ASP A 17 -27.17 -56.61 -6.35
C ASP A 17 -26.17 -55.48 -6.04
N ILE A 18 -24.93 -55.82 -5.66
CA ILE A 18 -23.86 -54.84 -5.45
C ILE A 18 -23.55 -54.09 -6.76
N LEU A 19 -23.51 -54.78 -7.90
CA LEU A 19 -23.31 -54.15 -9.21
C LEU A 19 -24.42 -53.14 -9.54
N ILE A 20 -25.68 -53.51 -9.32
CA ILE A 20 -26.84 -52.66 -9.61
C ILE A 20 -26.83 -51.44 -8.68
N ASP A 21 -26.52 -51.60 -7.39
CA ASP A 21 -26.48 -50.50 -6.42
C ASP A 21 -25.32 -49.51 -6.63
N TYR A 22 -24.16 -49.99 -7.11
CA TYR A 22 -22.99 -49.14 -7.36
C TYR A 22 -22.97 -48.53 -8.77
N SER A 23 -23.67 -49.13 -9.74
CA SER A 23 -23.71 -48.64 -11.12
C SER A 23 -24.14 -47.17 -11.28
N PRO A 24 -25.16 -46.63 -10.56
CA PRO A 24 -25.59 -45.24 -10.73
C PRO A 24 -24.57 -44.25 -10.16
N LYS A 25 -23.88 -44.62 -9.07
CA LYS A 25 -22.79 -43.83 -8.48
C LYS A 25 -21.60 -43.75 -9.45
N LEU A 26 -21.27 -44.88 -10.09
CA LEU A 26 -20.20 -44.94 -11.07
C LEU A 26 -20.54 -44.11 -12.32
N ILE A 27 -21.73 -44.29 -12.88
CA ILE A 27 -22.21 -43.52 -14.04
C ILE A 27 -22.22 -42.01 -13.74
N SER A 28 -22.78 -41.60 -12.59
CA SER A 28 -22.84 -40.18 -12.22
C SER A 28 -21.44 -39.59 -11.95
N ALA A 29 -20.52 -40.35 -11.35
CA ALA A 29 -19.13 -39.92 -11.15
C ALA A 29 -18.43 -39.68 -12.50
N PHE A 30 -18.50 -40.64 -13.44
CA PHE A 30 -17.92 -40.47 -14.77
C PHE A 30 -18.58 -39.35 -15.57
N LEU A 31 -19.89 -39.19 -15.47
CA LEU A 31 -20.61 -38.07 -16.09
C LEU A 31 -20.07 -36.73 -15.58
N ILE A 32 -19.90 -36.57 -14.27
CA ILE A 32 -19.30 -35.36 -13.68
C ILE A 32 -17.87 -35.16 -14.17
N LEU A 33 -17.06 -36.22 -14.26
CA LEU A 33 -15.68 -36.13 -14.76
C LEU A 33 -15.64 -35.62 -16.21
N PHE A 34 -16.44 -36.20 -17.11
CA PHE A 34 -16.44 -35.79 -18.52
C PHE A 34 -17.00 -34.38 -18.73
N VAL A 35 -18.11 -34.06 -18.08
CA VAL A 35 -18.71 -32.72 -18.14
C VAL A 35 -17.76 -31.69 -17.52
N GLY A 36 -17.12 -32.01 -16.40
CA GLY A 36 -16.16 -31.16 -15.73
C GLY A 36 -14.91 -30.89 -16.57
N LEU A 37 -14.32 -31.93 -17.19
CA LEU A 37 -13.18 -31.76 -18.11
C LEU A 37 -13.56 -30.92 -19.32
N TYR A 38 -14.77 -31.08 -19.85
CA TYR A 38 -15.27 -30.24 -20.93
C TYR A 38 -15.43 -28.77 -20.48
N ALA A 39 -16.02 -28.54 -19.30
CA ALA A 39 -16.17 -27.21 -18.72
C ALA A 39 -14.82 -26.52 -18.49
N ILE A 40 -13.82 -27.24 -17.95
CA ILE A 40 -12.46 -26.73 -17.73
C ILE A 40 -11.82 -26.31 -19.06
N ARG A 41 -11.99 -27.10 -20.14
CA ARG A 41 -11.51 -26.72 -21.48
C ARG A 41 -12.20 -25.46 -21.99
N LEU A 42 -13.51 -25.32 -21.77
CA LEU A 42 -14.25 -24.11 -22.17
C LEU A 42 -13.74 -22.89 -21.41
N ILE A 43 -13.57 -23.00 -20.08
CA ILE A 43 -13.02 -21.95 -19.23
C ILE A 43 -11.62 -21.54 -19.72
N ASN A 44 -10.73 -22.50 -20.02
CA ASN A 44 -9.40 -22.20 -20.57
C ASN A 44 -9.46 -21.36 -21.86
N ARG A 45 -10.37 -21.73 -22.79
CA ARG A 45 -10.54 -20.98 -24.05
C ARG A 45 -11.00 -19.55 -23.79
N VAL A 46 -11.97 -19.37 -22.88
CA VAL A 46 -12.49 -18.04 -22.53
C VAL A 46 -11.40 -17.18 -21.91
N ILE A 47 -10.67 -17.71 -20.93
CA ILE A 47 -9.60 -16.98 -20.23
C ILE A 47 -8.50 -16.57 -21.20
N ARG A 48 -7.99 -17.50 -22.02
CA ARG A 48 -6.97 -17.17 -23.03
C ARG A 48 -7.46 -16.10 -24.01
N LYS A 49 -8.72 -16.18 -24.46
CA LYS A 49 -9.31 -15.18 -25.37
C LYS A 49 -9.37 -13.79 -24.72
N ILE A 50 -9.77 -13.71 -23.45
CA ILE A 50 -9.84 -12.45 -22.69
C ILE A 50 -8.43 -11.86 -22.50
N MET A 51 -7.46 -12.68 -22.09
CA MET A 51 -6.10 -12.23 -21.79
C MET A 51 -5.35 -11.77 -23.04
N VAL A 52 -5.51 -12.48 -24.17
CA VAL A 52 -4.98 -12.03 -25.48
C VAL A 52 -5.62 -10.72 -25.91
N LYS A 53 -6.96 -10.58 -25.76
CA LYS A 53 -7.65 -9.32 -26.09
C LYS A 53 -7.17 -8.14 -25.24
N ARG A 54 -6.67 -8.40 -24.03
CA ARG A 54 -6.15 -7.38 -23.10
C ARG A 54 -4.65 -7.11 -23.28
N ASN A 55 -3.98 -7.70 -24.29
CA ASN A 55 -2.54 -7.57 -24.54
C ASN A 55 -1.68 -7.88 -23.31
N LEU A 56 -2.09 -8.85 -22.50
CA LEU A 56 -1.28 -9.31 -21.37
C LEU A 56 -0.06 -10.08 -21.88
N ASP A 57 1.03 -10.01 -21.11
CA ASP A 57 2.24 -10.77 -21.40
C ASP A 57 1.92 -12.28 -21.58
N PRO A 58 2.43 -12.94 -22.64
CA PRO A 58 2.15 -14.34 -22.91
C PRO A 58 2.57 -15.29 -21.77
N THR A 59 3.66 -14.96 -21.06
CA THR A 59 4.17 -15.75 -19.94
C THR A 59 3.23 -15.62 -18.75
N LEU A 60 2.82 -14.40 -18.41
CA LEU A 60 1.85 -14.16 -17.33
C LEU A 60 0.51 -14.83 -17.62
N THR A 61 0.05 -14.76 -18.87
CA THR A 61 -1.18 -15.41 -19.33
C THR A 61 -1.13 -16.91 -19.14
N LYS A 62 -0.03 -17.55 -19.56
CA LYS A 62 0.15 -19.00 -19.39
C LYS A 62 0.20 -19.38 -17.90
N PHE A 63 0.97 -18.65 -17.10
CA PHE A 63 1.12 -18.91 -15.67
C PHE A 63 -0.21 -18.86 -14.90
N LEU A 64 -0.99 -17.79 -15.08
CA LEU A 64 -2.28 -17.63 -14.41
C LEU A 64 -3.32 -18.66 -14.89
N ALA A 65 -3.34 -18.95 -16.19
CA ALA A 65 -4.22 -19.99 -16.72
C ALA A 65 -3.86 -21.37 -16.15
N ASP A 66 -2.57 -21.71 -16.08
CA ASP A 66 -2.14 -23.01 -15.57
C ASP A 66 -2.50 -23.18 -14.08
N ILE A 67 -2.30 -22.14 -13.24
CA ILE A 67 -2.73 -22.16 -11.82
C ILE A 67 -4.23 -22.44 -11.69
N LEU A 68 -5.06 -21.69 -12.41
CA LEU A 68 -6.51 -21.85 -12.32
C LEU A 68 -6.95 -23.23 -12.83
N LEU A 69 -6.39 -23.70 -13.95
CA LEU A 69 -6.75 -25.00 -14.52
C LEU A 69 -6.34 -26.14 -13.60
N TRP A 70 -5.19 -26.06 -12.94
CA TRP A 70 -4.79 -27.03 -11.92
C TRP A 70 -5.73 -27.00 -10.71
N ALA A 71 -6.09 -25.81 -10.21
CA ALA A 71 -7.07 -25.69 -9.11
C ALA A 71 -8.42 -26.34 -9.47
N LEU A 72 -8.95 -26.07 -10.66
CA LEU A 72 -10.21 -26.67 -11.13
C LEU A 72 -10.12 -28.18 -11.33
N ARG A 73 -8.98 -28.69 -11.83
CA ARG A 73 -8.75 -30.14 -12.00
C ARG A 73 -8.69 -30.86 -10.67
N ILE A 74 -8.02 -30.28 -9.67
CA ILE A 74 -7.95 -30.84 -8.31
C ILE A 74 -9.37 -30.89 -7.72
N LEU A 75 -10.15 -29.80 -7.81
CA LEU A 75 -11.52 -29.76 -7.31
C LEU A 75 -12.42 -30.80 -8.00
N LEU A 76 -12.28 -30.95 -9.32
CA LEU A 76 -13.01 -31.96 -10.09
C LEU A 76 -12.63 -33.38 -9.66
N PHE A 77 -11.34 -33.65 -9.45
CA PHE A 77 -10.84 -34.94 -9.01
C PHE A 77 -11.36 -35.33 -7.62
N VAL A 78 -11.34 -34.40 -6.66
CA VAL A 78 -11.93 -34.61 -5.32
C VAL A 78 -13.43 -34.90 -5.43
N THR A 79 -14.15 -34.13 -6.25
CA THR A 79 -15.59 -34.34 -6.47
C THR A 79 -15.88 -35.72 -7.10
N PHE A 80 -15.08 -36.13 -8.07
CA PHE A 80 -15.18 -37.42 -8.73
C PHE A 80 -14.99 -38.58 -7.74
N ILE A 81 -13.92 -38.54 -6.95
CA ILE A 81 -13.62 -39.56 -5.92
C ILE A 81 -14.69 -39.59 -4.83
N SER A 82 -15.18 -38.44 -4.39
CA SER A 82 -16.28 -38.36 -3.42
C SER A 82 -17.54 -39.07 -3.92
N LYS A 83 -17.87 -38.93 -5.22
CA LYS A 83 -19.02 -39.63 -5.82
C LYS A 83 -18.85 -41.14 -5.93
N LEU A 84 -17.61 -41.62 -6.00
CA LEU A 84 -17.31 -43.06 -5.92
C LEU A 84 -17.46 -43.63 -4.49
N GLY A 85 -17.78 -42.79 -3.50
CA GLY A 85 -17.97 -43.22 -2.11
C GLY A 85 -16.66 -43.32 -1.31
N ILE A 86 -15.55 -42.82 -1.86
CA ILE A 86 -14.27 -42.74 -1.16
C ILE A 86 -14.30 -41.52 -0.24
N GLU A 87 -13.82 -41.70 1.00
CA GLU A 87 -13.73 -40.61 1.96
C GLU A 87 -12.71 -39.56 1.49
N THR A 88 -13.17 -38.33 1.24
CA THR A 88 -12.33 -37.23 0.77
C THR A 88 -11.78 -36.33 1.88
N SER A 89 -12.13 -36.60 3.15
CA SER A 89 -11.75 -35.79 4.31
C SER A 89 -10.23 -35.52 4.36
N SER A 90 -9.42 -36.56 4.19
CA SER A 90 -7.95 -36.45 4.21
C SER A 90 -7.41 -35.62 3.04
N PHE A 91 -8.01 -35.72 1.85
CA PHE A 91 -7.62 -34.91 0.69
C PHE A 91 -7.97 -33.44 0.91
N VAL A 92 -9.18 -33.17 1.43
CA VAL A 92 -9.61 -31.80 1.74
C VAL A 92 -8.72 -31.19 2.83
N ALA A 93 -8.33 -31.95 3.85
CA ALA A 93 -7.40 -31.50 4.88
C ALA A 93 -6.03 -31.11 4.30
N ILE A 94 -5.43 -31.95 3.45
CA ILE A 94 -4.14 -31.66 2.80
C ILE A 94 -4.26 -30.43 1.90
N LEU A 95 -5.30 -30.35 1.07
CA LEU A 95 -5.52 -29.20 0.18
C LEU A 95 -5.78 -27.91 0.96
N GLY A 96 -6.49 -27.99 2.09
CA GLY A 96 -6.68 -26.87 3.00
C GLY A 96 -5.37 -26.38 3.60
N ALA A 97 -4.51 -27.31 4.07
CA ALA A 97 -3.19 -26.98 4.59
C ALA A 97 -2.28 -26.36 3.50
N MET A 98 -2.27 -26.91 2.29
CA MET A 98 -1.55 -26.33 1.15
C MET A 98 -2.08 -24.94 0.79
N GLY A 99 -3.40 -24.77 0.77
CA GLY A 99 -4.06 -23.49 0.50
C GLY A 99 -3.70 -22.43 1.54
N LEU A 100 -3.67 -22.81 2.82
CA LEU A 100 -3.22 -21.93 3.90
C LEU A 100 -1.76 -21.54 3.72
N ALA A 101 -0.87 -22.50 3.43
CA ALA A 101 0.56 -22.23 3.22
C ALA A 101 0.80 -21.26 2.05
N VAL A 102 0.10 -21.46 0.92
CA VAL A 102 0.15 -20.54 -0.23
C VAL A 102 -0.47 -19.17 0.11
N GLY A 103 -1.58 -19.14 0.86
CA GLY A 103 -2.21 -17.90 1.30
C GLY A 103 -1.30 -17.07 2.20
N LEU A 104 -0.64 -17.70 3.16
CA LEU A 104 0.33 -17.07 4.04
C LEU A 104 1.57 -16.59 3.29
N SER A 105 2.06 -17.34 2.29
CA SER A 105 3.19 -16.89 1.47
C SER A 105 2.85 -15.68 0.60
N LEU A 106 1.58 -15.55 0.18
CA LEU A 106 1.09 -14.42 -0.62
C LEU A 106 0.53 -13.26 0.22
N GLN A 107 0.49 -13.38 1.55
CA GLN A 107 -0.12 -12.40 2.46
C GLN A 107 0.42 -10.98 2.23
N GLY A 108 1.74 -10.83 2.05
CA GLY A 108 2.37 -9.52 1.79
C GLY A 108 1.92 -8.88 0.47
N SER A 109 1.82 -9.68 -0.61
CA SER A 109 1.36 -9.18 -1.91
C SER A 109 -0.12 -8.80 -1.88
N LEU A 110 -0.94 -9.58 -1.18
CA LEU A 110 -2.37 -9.30 -1.03
C LEU A 110 -2.62 -8.05 -0.16
N SER A 111 -1.80 -7.84 0.87
CA SER A 111 -1.79 -6.62 1.68
C SER A 111 -1.49 -5.39 0.83
N ASN A 112 -0.50 -5.46 -0.06
CA ASN A 112 -0.18 -4.38 -0.99
C ASN A 112 -1.30 -4.10 -1.99
N PHE A 113 -1.93 -5.15 -2.52
CA PHE A 113 -3.10 -5.00 -3.39
C PHE A 113 -4.25 -4.28 -2.69
N ALA A 114 -4.61 -4.74 -1.48
CA ALA A 114 -5.65 -4.13 -0.67
C ALA A 114 -5.32 -2.68 -0.31
N GLY A 115 -4.07 -2.40 0.10
CA GLY A 115 -3.59 -1.04 0.38
C GLY A 115 -3.73 -0.12 -0.83
N GLY A 116 -3.42 -0.62 -2.04
CA GLY A 116 -3.59 0.14 -3.27
C GLY A 116 -5.05 0.51 -3.53
N MET A 117 -5.98 -0.43 -3.32
CA MET A 117 -7.41 -0.14 -3.42
C MET A 117 -7.87 0.90 -2.40
N LEU A 118 -7.42 0.80 -1.14
CA LEU A 118 -7.76 1.77 -0.10
C LEU A 118 -7.27 3.18 -0.45
N ILE A 119 -6.05 3.32 -0.97
CA ILE A 119 -5.50 4.60 -1.42
C ILE A 119 -6.37 5.19 -2.54
N ILE A 120 -6.77 4.38 -3.53
CA ILE A 120 -7.59 4.86 -4.66
C ILE A 120 -8.99 5.28 -4.22
N VAL A 121 -9.60 4.54 -3.27
CA VAL A 121 -10.95 4.79 -2.78
C VAL A 121 -10.99 6.00 -1.84
N PHE A 122 -10.15 6.02 -0.81
CA PHE A 122 -10.17 7.05 0.23
C PHE A 122 -9.32 8.28 -0.12
N LYS A 123 -8.38 8.15 -1.06
CA LYS A 123 -7.53 9.24 -1.56
C LYS A 123 -6.88 10.09 -0.46
N PRO A 124 -6.14 9.48 0.50
CA PRO A 124 -5.33 10.25 1.45
C PRO A 124 -4.25 11.09 0.75
N PHE A 125 -3.91 10.73 -0.48
CA PHE A 125 -3.11 11.51 -1.42
C PHE A 125 -3.49 11.12 -2.85
N LYS A 126 -3.04 11.93 -3.83
CA LYS A 126 -3.19 11.66 -5.26
C LYS A 126 -1.87 11.85 -6.00
N VAL A 127 -1.84 11.44 -7.26
CA VAL A 127 -0.73 11.73 -8.18
C VAL A 127 -0.49 13.24 -8.23
N GLY A 128 0.76 13.65 -8.05
CA GLY A 128 1.20 15.05 -7.95
C GLY A 128 1.31 15.58 -6.52
N ASP A 129 0.80 14.89 -5.51
CA ASP A 129 0.98 15.31 -4.12
C ASP A 129 2.40 15.00 -3.62
N THR A 130 2.99 15.92 -2.85
CA THR A 130 4.19 15.65 -2.07
C THR A 130 3.78 15.11 -0.71
N ILE A 131 4.23 13.91 -0.40
CA ILE A 131 3.93 13.22 0.86
C ILE A 131 5.21 12.82 1.58
N GLU A 132 5.10 12.64 2.89
CA GLU A 132 6.07 11.93 3.70
C GLU A 132 5.43 10.67 4.26
N ALA A 133 6.04 9.54 3.95
CA ALA A 133 5.67 8.25 4.49
C ALA A 133 6.92 7.38 4.61
N GLN A 134 6.99 6.57 5.68
CA GLN A 134 8.12 5.67 5.91
C GLN A 134 9.50 6.38 5.89
N GLY A 135 9.55 7.64 6.36
CA GLY A 135 10.76 8.46 6.37
C GLY A 135 11.21 8.99 5.00
N VAL A 136 10.39 8.85 3.96
CA VAL A 136 10.69 9.33 2.61
C VAL A 136 9.75 10.48 2.26
N ILE A 137 10.32 11.66 1.97
CA ILE A 137 9.59 12.81 1.41
C ILE A 137 9.73 12.77 -0.11
N ALA A 138 8.61 12.59 -0.82
CA ALA A 138 8.61 12.49 -2.28
C ALA A 138 7.28 12.90 -2.89
N THR A 139 7.32 13.26 -4.18
CA THR A 139 6.12 13.58 -4.98
C THR A 139 5.61 12.32 -5.66
N VAL A 140 4.32 12.04 -5.50
CA VAL A 140 3.68 10.85 -6.06
C VAL A 140 3.59 10.96 -7.58
N LEU A 141 4.21 10.03 -8.30
CA LEU A 141 4.16 9.97 -9.76
C LEU A 141 3.04 9.05 -10.26
N GLU A 142 2.90 7.87 -9.65
CA GLU A 142 1.96 6.84 -10.09
C GLU A 142 1.60 5.92 -8.92
N ILE A 143 0.33 5.53 -8.83
CA ILE A 143 -0.14 4.51 -7.89
C ILE A 143 -0.37 3.23 -8.70
N GLN A 144 0.55 2.27 -8.59
CA GLN A 144 0.43 0.97 -9.25
C GLN A 144 -0.28 -0.04 -8.34
N ILE A 145 -0.51 -1.25 -8.84
CA ILE A 145 -1.29 -2.28 -8.14
C ILE A 145 -0.70 -2.64 -6.76
N PHE A 146 0.63 -2.79 -6.68
CA PHE A 146 1.31 -3.20 -5.44
C PHE A 146 2.18 -2.12 -4.81
N VAL A 147 2.60 -1.12 -5.59
CA VAL A 147 3.54 -0.09 -5.15
C VAL A 147 3.08 1.28 -5.63
N THR A 148 3.47 2.32 -4.90
CA THR A 148 3.36 3.71 -5.34
C THR A 148 4.76 4.18 -5.73
N LYS A 149 4.87 4.70 -6.95
CA LYS A 149 6.09 5.28 -7.50
C LYS A 149 6.13 6.76 -7.15
N MET A 150 7.21 7.20 -6.53
CA MET A 150 7.40 8.57 -6.09
C MET A 150 8.76 9.11 -6.53
N LEU A 151 8.88 10.44 -6.63
CA LEU A 151 10.10 11.15 -6.99
C LEU A 151 10.56 12.03 -5.83
N THR A 152 11.77 11.79 -5.32
CA THR A 152 12.36 12.63 -4.27
C THR A 152 12.77 13.99 -4.83
N GLY A 153 13.00 14.98 -3.95
CA GLY A 153 13.54 16.28 -4.35
C GLY A 153 14.92 16.20 -5.05
N ASN A 154 15.66 15.11 -4.82
CA ASN A 154 16.96 14.85 -5.46
C ASN A 154 16.84 14.06 -6.78
N ASN A 155 15.65 14.03 -7.39
CA ASN A 155 15.37 13.34 -8.65
C ASN A 155 15.61 11.81 -8.61
N GLN A 156 15.40 11.17 -7.45
CA GLN A 156 15.49 9.73 -7.31
C GLN A 156 14.09 9.11 -7.33
N THR A 157 13.90 8.04 -8.09
CA THR A 157 12.64 7.29 -8.08
C THR A 157 12.63 6.30 -6.91
N VAL A 158 11.59 6.38 -6.07
CA VAL A 158 11.38 5.47 -4.95
C VAL A 158 10.08 4.70 -5.18
N PHE A 159 10.11 3.39 -4.94
CA PHE A 159 8.93 2.52 -4.98
C PHE A 159 8.59 2.11 -3.57
N VAL A 160 7.41 2.52 -3.08
CA VAL A 160 6.95 2.18 -1.74
C VAL A 160 5.77 1.22 -1.83
N PRO A 161 5.79 0.08 -1.12
CA PRO A 161 4.66 -0.85 -1.09
C PRO A 161 3.38 -0.18 -0.61
N ASN A 162 2.28 -0.38 -1.32
CA ASN A 162 1.01 0.25 -1.00
C ASN A 162 0.48 -0.14 0.38
N GLY A 163 0.75 -1.37 0.83
CA GLY A 163 0.33 -1.83 2.16
C GLY A 163 1.03 -1.06 3.28
N ALA A 164 2.29 -0.66 3.09
CA ALA A 164 3.01 0.18 4.04
C ALA A 164 2.47 1.62 4.08
N LEU A 165 2.00 2.14 2.93
CA LEU A 165 1.37 3.44 2.84
C LEU A 165 -0.03 3.44 3.47
N SER A 166 -0.85 2.41 3.22
CA SER A 166 -2.21 2.34 3.74
C SER A 166 -2.28 2.09 5.25
N ASN A 167 -1.27 1.42 5.81
CA ASN A 167 -1.24 1.07 7.24
C ASN A 167 -0.43 2.05 8.09
N GLY A 168 0.41 2.88 7.47
CA GLY A 168 1.28 3.83 8.15
C GLY A 168 0.71 5.25 8.22
N THR A 169 1.37 6.11 8.98
CA THR A 169 1.08 7.55 8.97
C THR A 169 1.57 8.17 7.67
N ILE A 170 0.73 8.98 7.04
CA ILE A 170 1.06 9.77 5.85
C ILE A 170 0.93 11.24 6.21
N ILE A 171 2.00 12.02 6.02
CA ILE A 171 1.95 13.48 6.07
C ILE A 171 1.81 13.97 4.64
N ASN A 172 0.68 14.61 4.31
CA ASN A 172 0.47 15.16 2.98
C ASN A 172 0.74 16.67 2.99
N TYR A 173 1.78 17.11 2.29
CA TYR A 173 2.15 18.52 2.20
C TYR A 173 1.34 19.29 1.15
N SER A 174 0.67 18.60 0.23
CA SER A 174 -0.06 19.21 -0.88
C SER A 174 -1.53 19.49 -0.60
N MET A 175 -2.15 18.69 0.27
CA MET A 175 -3.62 18.66 0.43
C MET A 175 -4.24 19.99 0.91
N GLN A 176 -3.58 20.70 1.83
CA GLN A 176 -4.09 21.97 2.35
C GLN A 176 -3.73 23.18 1.47
N GLY A 177 -2.82 23.05 0.51
CA GLY A 177 -2.40 24.13 -0.39
C GLY A 177 -1.51 25.22 0.22
N GLU A 178 -1.49 25.33 1.55
CA GLU A 178 -0.67 26.26 2.33
C GLU A 178 0.05 25.55 3.48
N ARG A 179 1.19 26.12 3.88
CA ARG A 179 2.09 25.55 4.88
C ARG A 179 2.70 26.65 5.74
N ARG A 180 2.93 26.32 7.01
CA ARG A 180 3.70 27.13 7.94
C ARG A 180 5.15 26.69 7.93
N ALA A 181 6.09 27.64 7.92
CA ALA A 181 7.47 27.36 8.26
C ALA A 181 7.66 27.54 9.77
N ASP A 182 8.34 26.60 10.42
CA ASP A 182 8.71 26.71 11.84
C ASP A 182 10.20 27.07 11.95
N LEU A 183 10.51 28.37 11.92
CA LEU A 183 11.87 28.89 12.02
C LEU A 183 12.20 29.28 13.46
N THR A 184 13.47 29.19 13.84
CA THR A 184 13.96 29.62 15.16
C THR A 184 15.12 30.59 14.99
N PHE A 185 15.03 31.76 15.64
CA PHE A 185 16.07 32.78 15.67
C PHE A 185 16.48 33.04 17.11
N SER A 186 17.77 33.04 17.39
CA SER A 186 18.30 33.15 18.75
C SER A 186 19.08 34.45 18.91
N ILE A 187 18.68 35.28 19.86
CA ILE A 187 19.35 36.57 20.15
C ILE A 187 19.99 36.57 21.53
N SER A 188 20.89 37.54 21.79
CA SER A 188 21.50 37.70 23.12
C SER A 188 20.47 38.11 24.18
N TYR A 189 20.72 37.73 25.43
CA TYR A 189 19.98 38.23 26.59
C TYR A 189 20.06 39.75 26.76
N ASP A 190 21.12 40.36 26.25
CA ASP A 190 21.29 41.82 26.28
C ASP A 190 20.42 42.55 25.24
N SER A 191 19.77 41.80 24.34
CA SER A 191 18.94 42.39 23.28
C SER A 191 17.51 42.63 23.75
N ASP A 192 16.92 43.73 23.29
CA ASP A 192 15.51 44.06 23.57
C ASP A 192 14.57 43.08 22.83
N ILE A 193 13.85 42.28 23.61
CA ILE A 193 12.89 41.27 23.15
C ILE A 193 11.79 41.90 22.30
N LYS A 194 11.23 43.04 22.73
CA LYS A 194 10.13 43.69 22.05
C LYS A 194 10.61 44.26 20.71
N LYS A 195 11.76 44.94 20.71
CA LYS A 195 12.37 45.46 19.49
C LYS A 195 12.66 44.34 18.49
N ALA A 196 13.26 43.23 18.93
CA ALA A 196 13.53 42.08 18.06
C ALA A 196 12.24 41.48 17.48
N LYS A 197 11.21 41.31 18.31
CA LYS A 197 9.91 40.81 17.87
C LYS A 197 9.28 41.69 16.79
N ASP A 198 9.28 43.01 17.00
CA ASP A 198 8.67 43.97 16.08
C ASP A 198 9.39 43.97 14.73
N ILE A 199 10.73 43.89 14.72
CA ILE A 199 11.55 43.79 13.50
C ILE A 199 11.24 42.49 12.73
N LEU A 200 11.28 41.35 13.43
CA LEU A 200 10.99 40.05 12.81
C LEU A 200 9.59 40.02 12.20
N LEU A 201 8.60 40.55 12.91
CA LEU A 201 7.21 40.60 12.43
C LEU A 201 7.06 41.56 11.24
N ASP A 202 7.76 42.69 11.23
CA ASP A 202 7.77 43.65 10.12
C ASP A 202 8.36 43.01 8.84
N VAL A 203 9.46 42.25 8.96
CA VAL A 203 10.03 41.48 7.83
C VAL A 203 9.00 40.52 7.24
N LEU A 204 8.26 39.78 8.07
CA LEU A 204 7.22 38.87 7.60
C LEU A 204 6.08 39.61 6.89
N ASN A 205 5.64 40.76 7.44
CA ASN A 205 4.56 41.54 6.87
C ASN A 205 4.92 42.25 5.56
N LYS A 206 6.21 42.53 5.34
CA LYS A 206 6.74 43.13 4.11
C LYS A 206 6.92 42.12 2.98
N ASN A 207 7.06 40.83 3.28
CA ASN A 207 7.20 39.81 2.25
C ASN A 207 5.84 39.54 1.56
N PRO A 208 5.72 39.79 0.23
CA PRO A 208 4.45 39.62 -0.48
C PRO A 208 3.98 38.17 -0.60
N ASN A 209 4.88 37.19 -0.42
CA ASN A 209 4.58 35.77 -0.49
C ASN A 209 4.15 35.17 0.86
N VAL A 210 4.31 35.91 1.95
CA VAL A 210 3.80 35.51 3.28
C VAL A 210 2.31 35.81 3.35
N LEU A 211 1.53 34.81 3.74
CA LEU A 211 0.09 34.95 3.91
C LEU A 211 -0.22 35.83 5.12
N LYS A 212 -1.24 36.68 4.97
CA LYS A 212 -1.78 37.50 6.07
C LYS A 212 -2.91 36.81 6.83
N ALA A 213 -3.50 35.78 6.23
CA ALA A 213 -4.51 34.92 6.82
C ALA A 213 -4.19 33.47 6.39
N PRO A 214 -3.74 32.60 7.31
CA PRO A 214 -3.43 32.87 8.71
C PRO A 214 -2.33 33.93 8.88
N ALA A 215 -2.39 34.72 9.95
CA ALA A 215 -1.39 35.76 10.21
C ALA A 215 -0.04 35.12 10.61
N PRO A 216 1.09 35.71 10.21
CA PRO A 216 2.39 35.27 10.67
C PRO A 216 2.55 35.53 12.17
N GLU A 217 3.24 34.62 12.87
CA GLU A 217 3.45 34.72 14.31
C GLU A 217 4.94 34.87 14.63
N VAL A 218 5.24 35.75 15.59
CA VAL A 218 6.56 35.86 16.21
C VAL A 218 6.38 35.90 17.73
N PHE A 219 7.00 34.96 18.43
CA PHE A 219 6.96 34.91 19.89
C PHE A 219 8.23 34.26 20.46
N VAL A 220 8.51 34.54 21.74
CA VAL A 220 9.60 33.86 22.46
C VAL A 220 9.20 32.41 22.68
N LYS A 221 9.94 31.50 22.05
CA LYS A 221 9.77 30.05 22.13
C LYS A 221 10.42 29.47 23.38
N ASN A 222 11.61 29.97 23.72
CA ASN A 222 12.40 29.44 24.83
C ASN A 222 13.42 30.48 25.33
N LEU A 223 13.81 30.36 26.60
CA LEU A 223 14.94 31.05 27.22
C LEU A 223 16.02 30.00 27.51
N SER A 224 17.08 29.97 26.71
CA SER A 224 18.15 28.95 26.79
C SER A 224 19.27 29.40 27.75
N ALA A 225 20.33 28.60 27.93
CA ALA A 225 21.44 29.02 28.79
C ALA A 225 22.19 30.27 28.28
N SER A 226 22.12 30.56 26.98
CA SER A 226 22.90 31.64 26.35
C SER A 226 22.13 32.47 25.31
N SER A 227 20.85 32.19 25.08
CA SER A 227 20.04 32.90 24.07
C SER A 227 18.56 33.00 24.44
N ILE A 228 17.91 33.97 23.84
CA ILE A 228 16.44 34.07 23.76
C ILE A 228 16.03 33.57 22.39
N ASP A 229 15.28 32.47 22.34
CA ASP A 229 14.90 31.82 21.09
C ASP A 229 13.50 32.29 20.68
N PHE A 230 13.37 32.89 19.50
CA PHE A 230 12.12 33.27 18.88
C PHE A 230 11.63 32.17 17.94
N ALA A 231 10.36 31.80 18.04
CA ALA A 231 9.65 31.11 16.97
C ALA A 231 9.16 32.14 15.96
N VAL A 232 9.59 32.00 14.70
CA VAL A 232 9.20 32.86 13.58
C VAL A 232 8.44 31.98 12.59
N ARG A 233 7.15 32.27 12.41
CA ARG A 233 6.20 31.36 11.76
C ARG A 233 5.45 32.03 10.61
N PRO A 234 6.07 32.20 9.43
CA PRO A 234 5.36 32.61 8.25
C PRO A 234 4.50 31.48 7.70
N TRP A 235 3.34 31.84 7.16
CA TRP A 235 2.50 30.97 6.34
C TRP A 235 2.71 31.30 4.87
N ALA A 236 2.74 30.28 4.00
CA ALA A 236 2.95 30.45 2.57
C ALA A 236 2.15 29.42 1.78
N LYS A 237 1.80 29.75 0.53
CA LYS A 237 1.30 28.76 -0.44
C LYS A 237 2.40 27.77 -0.79
N ASN A 238 2.03 26.53 -1.09
CA ASN A 238 2.98 25.47 -1.43
C ASN A 238 3.96 25.84 -2.55
N ALA A 239 3.49 26.54 -3.59
CA ALA A 239 4.32 26.98 -4.70
C ALA A 239 5.46 27.93 -4.28
N ASN A 240 5.23 28.75 -3.24
CA ASN A 240 6.17 29.77 -2.78
C ASN A 240 6.84 29.38 -1.45
N TYR A 241 6.51 28.21 -0.89
CA TYR A 241 6.97 27.81 0.45
C TYR A 241 8.49 27.81 0.58
N GLY A 242 9.21 27.26 -0.41
CA GLY A 242 10.67 27.24 -0.41
C GLY A 242 11.28 28.64 -0.44
N THR A 243 10.74 29.51 -1.29
CA THR A 243 11.16 30.92 -1.38
C THR A 243 10.90 31.67 -0.07
N VAL A 244 9.69 31.56 0.49
CA VAL A 244 9.35 32.21 1.77
C VAL A 244 10.24 31.70 2.90
N PHE A 245 10.51 30.40 2.96
CA PHE A 245 11.39 29.81 3.96
C PHE A 245 12.79 30.45 3.91
N SER A 246 13.41 30.46 2.72
CA SER A 246 14.76 31.01 2.52
C SER A 246 14.82 32.52 2.71
N GLU A 247 13.91 33.27 2.07
CA GLU A 247 13.87 34.74 2.17
C GLU A 247 13.61 35.20 3.61
N THR A 248 12.78 34.47 4.37
CA THR A 248 12.56 34.81 5.78
C THR A 248 13.85 34.67 6.58
N LEU A 249 14.61 33.58 6.38
CA LEU A 249 15.91 33.40 7.04
C LEU A 249 16.89 34.54 6.72
N GLU A 250 17.04 34.87 5.45
CA GLU A 250 17.96 35.91 4.99
C GLU A 250 17.54 37.30 5.45
N ASN A 251 16.27 37.68 5.23
CA ASN A 251 15.79 39.03 5.54
C ASN A 251 15.70 39.27 7.05
N CYS A 252 15.28 38.29 7.84
CA CYS A 252 15.28 38.43 9.30
C CYS A 252 16.69 38.58 9.85
N LYS A 253 17.66 37.82 9.33
CA LYS A 253 19.07 37.97 9.72
C LYS A 253 19.58 39.37 9.40
N THR A 254 19.38 39.84 8.17
CA THR A 254 19.82 41.18 7.74
C THR A 254 19.16 42.29 8.57
N ALA A 255 17.86 42.20 8.84
CA ALA A 255 17.14 43.21 9.62
C ALA A 255 17.58 43.26 11.10
N LEU A 256 17.93 42.11 11.69
CA LEU A 256 18.48 42.07 13.05
C LEU A 256 19.89 42.70 13.11
N ASP A 257 20.74 42.40 12.12
CA ASP A 257 22.08 42.99 12.02
C ASP A 257 22.03 44.52 11.85
N GLU A 258 21.17 45.02 10.97
CA GLU A 258 20.96 46.47 10.75
C GLU A 258 20.45 47.18 12.01
N ALA A 259 19.67 46.48 12.84
CA ALA A 259 19.16 47.01 14.09
C ALA A 259 20.15 46.93 15.27
N GLY A 260 21.36 46.40 15.02
CA GLY A 260 22.39 46.16 16.02
C GLY A 260 22.04 45.05 17.01
N ILE A 261 21.11 44.15 16.66
CA ILE A 261 20.70 43.02 17.51
C ILE A 261 21.61 41.85 17.19
N SER A 262 22.52 41.55 18.11
CA SER A 262 23.43 40.43 17.96
C SER A 262 22.67 39.10 18.01
N ILE A 263 22.64 38.41 16.87
CA ILE A 263 22.29 37.00 16.81
C ILE A 263 23.44 36.25 17.49
N GLN A 264 23.13 35.51 18.55
CA GLN A 264 24.15 34.79 19.32
C GLN A 264 24.94 33.86 18.37
N PRO A 265 26.28 33.78 18.51
CA PRO A 265 27.13 33.13 17.52
C PRO A 265 26.89 31.62 17.47
N TYR A 266 27.26 31.04 16.31
CA TYR A 266 27.60 29.64 16.18
C TYR A 266 28.43 29.21 17.39
N THR A 267 27.92 28.29 18.19
CA THR A 267 28.74 27.58 19.17
C THR A 267 29.80 26.81 18.39
N ILE A 268 31.05 27.32 18.38
CA ILE A 268 32.22 26.48 18.19
C ILE A 268 32.27 25.59 19.43
N GLN A 269 31.62 24.42 19.36
CA GLN A 269 31.93 23.36 20.32
C GLN A 269 33.36 22.92 20.01
N LYS A 270 34.27 23.17 20.96
CA LYS A 270 35.59 22.53 21.04
C LYS A 270 35.42 21.05 21.38
#